data_AF-A0A314UKK9-F1
#
_entry.id   AF-A0A314UKK9-F1
#
_cell.length_a   1.000
_cell.length_b   1.000
_cell.length_c   1.000
_cell.angle_alpha   90.00
_cell.angle_beta   90.00
_cell.angle_gamma   90.00
#
_symmetry.space_group_name_H-M   'P 1'
#
loop_
_entity.id
_entity.type
_entity.pdbx_description
1 polymer ?
#
loop_
_entity_poly.entity_id
_entity_poly.type
_entity_poly.pdbx_seq_one_letter_code
_entity_poly.pdbx_strand_id
1 'polypeptide(L)'
;MAANYVLASPFYADFVVDGDDSGVLRVSVGPSNMSEAYAIDGVLNGIEIMKLNNSMGSLDGDYCAGWVLRNWPSGHVGFVVPLVAAACLLLSMSLVMRRKMNAEGFVAWSRLPMDVSEANAKHGNAQPSI
;
A
#
# COMPACT_ATOMS: atom_id res chain seq x y z
N MET A 1 30.56 -36.13 55.42
CA MET A 1 30.59 -34.66 55.33
C MET A 1 29.19 -34.23 54.97
N ALA A 2 28.44 -33.72 55.94
CA ALA A 2 27.06 -33.30 55.72
C ALA A 2 27.05 -32.13 54.74
N ALA A 3 26.31 -32.25 53.64
CA ALA A 3 25.97 -31.09 52.84
C ALA A 3 25.25 -30.12 53.77
N ASN A 4 25.77 -28.90 53.93
CA ASN A 4 24.99 -27.84 54.56
C ASN A 4 23.73 -27.67 53.71
N TYR A 5 22.59 -28.16 54.20
CA TYR A 5 21.30 -28.18 53.49
C TYR A 5 20.71 -26.77 53.41
N VAL A 6 21.43 -25.87 52.74
CA VAL A 6 20.92 -24.56 52.36
C VAL A 6 20.19 -24.75 51.04
N LEU A 7 18.88 -24.55 51.07
CA LEU A 7 18.07 -24.57 49.87
C LEU A 7 18.49 -23.42 48.94
N ALA A 8 18.47 -23.65 47.63
CA ALA A 8 18.71 -22.61 46.66
C ALA A 8 17.67 -21.48 46.83
N SER A 9 18.13 -20.23 46.81
CA SER A 9 17.26 -19.05 46.71
C SER A 9 16.96 -18.78 45.23
N PRO A 10 15.74 -18.33 44.88
CA PRO A 10 15.49 -17.81 43.55
C PRO A 10 16.43 -16.64 43.24
N PHE A 11 16.85 -16.55 41.98
CA PHE A 11 17.72 -15.51 41.45
C PHE A 11 17.16 -15.01 40.11
N TYR A 12 17.19 -13.70 39.93
CA TYR A 12 16.74 -13.00 38.71
C TYR A 12 17.82 -12.00 38.27
N ALA A 13 17.95 -11.82 36.96
CA ALA A 13 18.87 -10.86 36.36
C ALA A 13 18.22 -10.22 35.14
N ASP A 14 18.27 -8.89 35.07
CA ASP A 14 17.66 -8.10 34.01
C ASP A 14 18.72 -7.61 33.01
N PHE A 15 18.42 -7.72 31.72
CA PHE A 15 19.29 -7.28 30.64
C PHE A 15 18.50 -6.41 29.65
N VAL A 16 19.12 -5.33 29.20
CA VAL A 16 18.61 -4.51 28.09
C VAL A 16 19.49 -4.78 26.88
N VAL A 17 18.85 -5.13 25.77
CA VAL A 17 19.50 -5.39 24.48
C VAL A 17 18.89 -4.47 23.43
N ASP A 18 19.71 -3.99 22.51
CA ASP A 18 19.23 -3.29 21.32
C ASP A 18 18.79 -4.33 20.29
N GLY A 19 17.56 -4.22 19.82
CA GLY A 19 17.01 -5.13 18.82
C GLY A 19 17.47 -4.68 17.44
N ASP A 20 17.97 -5.60 16.61
CA ASP A 20 18.23 -5.31 15.21
C ASP A 20 16.96 -5.46 14.36
N ASP A 21 17.05 -5.07 13.08
CA ASP A 21 15.96 -5.18 12.12
C ASP A 21 15.60 -6.65 11.78
N SER A 22 16.33 -7.64 12.32
CA SER A 22 16.08 -9.06 12.06
C SER A 22 14.83 -9.58 12.79
N GLY A 23 14.44 -8.92 13.88
CA GLY A 23 13.34 -9.37 14.75
C GLY A 23 13.67 -10.65 15.53
N VAL A 24 14.93 -11.08 15.55
CA VAL A 24 15.36 -12.32 16.22
C VAL A 24 16.15 -11.97 17.48
N LEU A 25 15.60 -12.33 18.64
CA LEU A 25 16.34 -12.36 19.90
C LEU A 25 16.78 -13.79 20.21
N ARG A 26 18.10 -14.00 20.33
CA ARG A 26 18.68 -15.32 20.61
C ARG A 26 19.28 -15.36 22.00
N VAL A 27 18.73 -16.25 22.83
CA VAL A 27 19.20 -16.49 24.20
C VAL A 27 19.79 -17.89 24.28
N SER A 28 20.98 -18.01 24.85
CA SER A 28 21.66 -19.29 25.05
C SER A 28 22.21 -19.38 26.46
N VAL A 29 22.13 -20.57 27.02
CA VAL A 29 22.65 -20.89 28.34
C VAL A 29 23.55 -22.11 28.20
N GLY A 30 24.70 -22.07 28.88
CA GLY A 30 25.70 -23.12 28.77
C GLY A 30 26.85 -22.92 29.77
N PRO A 31 27.85 -23.82 29.73
CA PRO A 31 29.00 -23.77 30.63
C PRO A 31 29.85 -22.52 30.42
N SER A 32 30.52 -22.10 31.50
CA SER A 32 31.51 -21.02 31.49
C SER A 32 32.91 -21.60 31.71
N ASN A 33 33.91 -21.07 31.02
CA ASN A 33 35.32 -21.44 31.24
C ASN A 33 35.84 -21.03 32.63
N MET A 34 35.08 -20.21 33.37
CA MET A 34 35.38 -19.84 34.76
C MET A 34 34.64 -20.72 35.77
N SER A 35 33.84 -21.70 35.33
CA SER A 35 33.15 -22.65 36.18
C SER A 35 34.10 -23.74 36.68
N GLU A 36 33.87 -24.22 37.91
CA GLU A 36 34.50 -25.43 38.42
C GLU A 36 34.12 -26.64 37.54
N ALA A 37 35.07 -27.57 37.34
CA ALA A 37 34.91 -28.71 36.43
C ALA A 37 33.76 -29.68 36.78
N TYR A 38 33.25 -29.60 38.02
CA TYR A 38 32.16 -30.43 38.52
C TYR A 38 30.83 -29.66 38.68
N ALA A 39 30.82 -28.35 38.39
CA ALA A 39 29.62 -27.53 38.49
C ALA A 39 28.77 -27.63 37.21
N ILE A 40 27.45 -27.57 37.40
CA ILE A 40 26.42 -27.81 36.38
C ILE A 40 26.54 -26.86 35.17
N ASP A 41 26.38 -27.46 33.98
CA ASP A 41 26.08 -26.79 32.71
C ASP A 41 24.85 -25.88 32.85
N GLY A 42 24.99 -24.60 32.53
CA GLY A 42 24.05 -23.54 32.90
C GLY A 42 22.55 -23.91 32.81
N VAL A 43 21.79 -23.52 33.84
CA VAL A 43 20.34 -23.77 33.95
C VAL A 43 19.57 -22.46 33.93
N LEU A 44 18.42 -22.45 33.26
CA LEU A 44 17.48 -21.32 33.23
C LEU A 44 16.07 -21.83 33.53
N ASN A 45 15.55 -21.46 34.70
CA ASN A 45 14.24 -21.91 35.16
C ASN A 45 13.09 -21.26 34.38
N GLY A 46 13.27 -20.00 34.00
CA GLY A 46 12.28 -19.21 33.27
C GLY A 46 12.91 -17.97 32.67
N ILE A 47 12.28 -17.45 31.62
CA ILE A 47 12.69 -16.23 30.95
C ILE A 47 11.46 -15.40 30.63
N GLU A 48 11.58 -14.09 30.85
CA GLU A 48 10.61 -13.09 30.43
C GLU A 48 11.30 -12.15 29.44
N ILE A 49 10.65 -11.90 28.30
CA ILE A 49 11.15 -11.00 27.26
C ILE A 49 10.11 -9.90 27.10
N MET A 50 10.52 -8.66 27.36
CA MET A 50 9.66 -7.49 27.27
C MET A 50 10.16 -6.54 26.17
N LYS A 51 9.24 -6.06 25.33
CA LYS A 51 9.53 -5.00 24.36
C LYS A 51 9.41 -3.63 25.03
N LEU A 52 10.48 -2.83 24.98
CA LEU A 52 10.45 -1.44 25.39
C LEU A 52 9.86 -0.57 24.28
N ASN A 53 9.25 0.55 24.66
CA ASN A 53 8.73 1.48 23.68
C ASN A 53 9.87 2.14 22.90
N ASN A 54 9.60 2.46 21.64
CA ASN A 54 10.53 3.28 20.88
C ASN A 54 10.43 4.77 21.28
N SER A 55 11.26 5.61 20.67
CA SER A 55 11.25 7.07 20.88
C SER A 55 9.90 7.75 20.56
N MET A 56 9.05 7.09 19.77
CA MET A 56 7.69 7.55 19.45
C MET A 56 6.63 7.06 20.43
N GLY A 57 7.02 6.30 21.46
CA GLY A 57 6.11 5.68 22.44
C GLY A 57 5.35 4.46 21.90
N SER A 58 5.82 3.84 20.82
CA SER A 58 5.17 2.70 20.15
C SER A 58 5.72 1.35 20.60
N LEU A 59 4.85 0.33 20.61
CA LEU A 59 5.23 -1.10 20.66
C LEU A 59 4.97 -1.83 19.33
N ASP A 60 4.17 -1.24 18.43
CA ASP A 60 3.58 -1.92 17.27
C ASP A 60 4.32 -1.64 15.94
N GLY A 61 5.48 -0.98 16.01
CA GLY A 61 6.31 -0.65 14.83
C GLY A 61 6.99 0.71 14.94
N ASP A 62 7.76 1.07 13.92
CA ASP A 62 8.58 2.29 13.86
C ASP A 62 7.76 3.56 14.10
N TYR A 63 6.53 3.58 13.58
CA TYR A 63 5.60 4.69 13.70
C TYR A 63 4.33 4.25 14.42
N CYS A 64 4.03 4.88 15.56
CA CYS A 64 2.75 4.67 16.24
C CYS A 64 1.63 5.42 15.50
N ALA A 65 0.45 4.81 15.34
CA ALA A 65 -0.74 5.53 14.86
C ALA A 65 -1.05 6.78 15.72
N GLY A 66 -0.81 6.72 17.02
CA GLY A 66 -0.93 7.87 17.92
C GLY A 66 0.10 8.98 17.63
N TRP A 67 1.33 8.61 17.25
CA TRP A 67 2.33 9.57 16.79
C TRP A 67 1.90 10.24 15.48
N VAL A 68 1.41 9.45 14.52
CA VAL A 68 0.92 9.97 13.23
C VAL A 68 -0.27 10.90 13.44
N LEU A 69 -1.25 10.51 14.25
CA LEU A 69 -2.44 11.30 14.53
C LEU A 69 -2.09 12.62 15.25
N ARG A 70 -1.19 12.56 16.25
CA ARG A 70 -0.75 13.76 16.99
C ARG A 70 -0.03 14.77 16.09
N ASN A 71 0.80 14.28 15.18
CA ASN A 71 1.54 15.13 14.25
C ASN A 71 0.77 15.41 12.95
N TRP A 72 -0.48 14.93 12.83
CA TRP A 72 -1.29 15.16 11.65
C TRP A 72 -1.61 16.66 11.52
N PRO A 73 -1.44 17.28 10.33
CA PRO A 73 -1.73 18.70 10.17
C PRO A 73 -3.24 18.96 10.29
N SER A 74 -3.70 19.29 11.48
CA SER A 74 -5.12 19.47 11.82
C SER A 74 -5.80 20.66 11.11
N GLY A 75 -5.08 21.54 10.42
CA GLY A 75 -5.64 22.80 9.92
C GLY A 75 -5.92 22.86 8.41
N HIS A 76 -5.04 22.28 7.58
CA HIS A 76 -5.04 22.57 6.14
C HIS A 76 -5.10 21.32 5.25
N VAL A 77 -4.72 20.14 5.75
CA VAL A 77 -4.74 18.90 4.96
C VAL A 77 -6.17 18.49 4.56
N GLY A 78 -7.15 18.75 5.43
CA GLY A 78 -8.56 18.51 5.12
C GLY A 78 -9.10 19.34 3.94
N PHE A 79 -8.51 20.51 3.66
CA PHE A 79 -8.87 21.35 2.52
C PHE A 79 -8.00 21.08 1.29
N VAL A 80 -6.71 20.79 1.48
CA VAL A 80 -5.77 20.53 0.37
C VAL A 80 -6.13 19.24 -0.37
N VAL A 81 -6.53 18.18 0.33
CA VAL A 81 -6.90 16.90 -0.30
C VAL A 81 -8.08 17.04 -1.29
N PRO A 82 -9.25 17.62 -0.91
CA PRO A 82 -10.34 17.82 -1.85
C PRO A 82 -10.01 18.83 -2.95
N LEU A 83 -9.20 19.86 -2.66
CA LEU A 83 -8.75 20.82 -3.66
C LEU A 83 -7.90 20.15 -4.75
N VAL A 84 -6.95 19.30 -4.36
CA VAL A 84 -6.11 18.54 -5.30
C VAL A 84 -6.95 17.54 -6.10
N ALA A 85 -7.88 16.83 -5.45
CA ALA A 85 -8.79 15.92 -6.14
C ALA A 85 -9.66 16.65 -7.18
N ALA A 86 -10.22 17.81 -6.83
CA ALA A 86 -11.00 18.63 -7.74
C ALA A 86 -10.16 19.13 -8.93
N ALA A 87 -8.94 19.60 -8.69
CA ALA A 87 -8.03 20.01 -9.76
C ALA A 87 -7.72 18.85 -10.73
N CYS A 88 -7.46 17.65 -10.23
CA CYS A 88 -7.25 16.46 -11.05
C CYS A 88 -8.46 16.10 -11.92
N LEU A 89 -9.68 16.19 -11.37
CA LEU A 89 -10.92 15.93 -12.10
C LEU A 89 -11.16 16.97 -13.21
N LEU A 90 -10.90 18.25 -12.93
CA LEU A 90 -11.03 19.31 -13.93
C LEU A 90 -10.02 19.13 -15.07
N LEU A 91 -8.78 18.76 -14.75
CA LEU A 91 -7.75 18.48 -15.75
C LEU A 91 -8.13 17.29 -16.64
N SER A 92 -8.59 16.18 -16.05
CA SER A 92 -9.01 15.01 -16.84
C SER A 92 -10.18 15.32 -17.77
N MET A 93 -11.20 16.04 -17.28
CA MET A 93 -12.33 16.49 -18.10
C MET A 93 -11.88 17.42 -19.22
N SER A 94 -10.97 18.35 -18.94
CA SER A 94 -10.43 19.26 -19.96
C SER A 94 -9.68 18.50 -21.07
N LEU A 95 -8.91 17.46 -20.71
CA LEU A 95 -8.20 16.61 -21.66
C LEU A 95 -9.18 15.80 -22.51
N VAL A 96 -10.23 15.24 -21.91
CA VAL A 96 -11.28 14.50 -22.62
C VAL A 96 -12.03 15.41 -23.60
N MET A 97 -12.41 16.61 -23.15
CA MET A 97 -13.08 17.61 -24.01
C MET A 97 -12.20 18.05 -25.18
N ARG A 98 -10.91 18.32 -24.94
CA ARG A 98 -9.94 18.65 -26.01
C ARG A 98 -9.78 17.52 -27.02
N ARG A 99 -9.68 16.27 -26.55
CA ARG A 99 -9.59 15.08 -27.43
C ARG A 99 -10.86 14.92 -28.27
N LYS A 100 -12.03 15.14 -27.68
CA LYS A 100 -13.32 15.06 -28.38
C LYS A 100 -13.47 16.16 -29.43
N MET A 101 -13.22 17.43 -29.08
CA MET A 101 -13.27 18.54 -30.05
C MET A 101 -12.32 18.37 -31.23
N ASN A 102 -11.11 17.83 -30.99
CA ASN A 102 -10.16 17.54 -32.07
C ASN A 102 -10.57 16.35 -32.95
N ALA A 103 -11.48 15.48 -32.47
CA ALA A 103 -12.02 14.35 -33.24
C ALA A 103 -13.26 14.74 -34.07
N GLU A 104 -14.08 15.69 -33.59
CA GLU A 104 -15.30 16.15 -34.27
C GLU A 104 -15.00 16.95 -35.56
N GLY A 105 -13.76 17.40 -35.78
CA GLY A 105 -13.31 17.95 -37.06
C GLY A 105 -13.21 16.92 -38.21
N PHE A 106 -13.35 15.63 -37.93
CA PHE A 106 -13.29 14.53 -38.92
C PHE A 106 -14.66 13.95 -39.31
N VAL A 107 -15.76 14.32 -38.63
CA VAL A 107 -17.12 13.77 -38.87
C VAL A 107 -17.91 14.62 -39.89
N ALA A 108 -17.21 15.21 -40.86
CA ALA A 108 -17.81 15.97 -41.97
C ALA A 108 -17.96 15.11 -43.24
N TRP A 109 -18.14 13.79 -43.12
CA TRP A 109 -18.47 12.93 -44.26
C TRP A 109 -19.94 13.13 -44.63
N SER A 110 -20.19 14.06 -45.55
CA SER A 110 -21.51 14.40 -46.07
C SER A 110 -22.13 13.29 -46.94
N ARG A 111 -23.45 13.36 -47.02
CA ARG A 111 -24.41 12.32 -47.41
C ARG A 111 -24.36 11.90 -48.89
N LEU A 112 -24.76 10.64 -49.13
CA LEU A 112 -25.00 10.01 -50.44
C LEU A 112 -26.08 10.73 -51.25
N PRO A 113 -25.93 10.90 -52.58
CA PRO A 113 -27.02 11.19 -53.49
C PRO A 113 -27.70 9.88 -53.93
N MET A 114 -29.03 9.79 -53.78
CA MET A 114 -29.86 8.89 -54.57
C MET A 114 -30.33 9.68 -55.80
N ASP A 115 -29.96 9.24 -56.98
CA ASP A 115 -30.55 9.72 -58.22
C ASP A 115 -31.63 8.73 -58.68
N VAL A 116 -32.85 9.24 -58.84
CA VAL A 116 -34.01 8.52 -59.38
C VAL A 116 -34.24 9.09 -60.77
N SER A 117 -33.87 8.34 -61.81
CA SER A 117 -34.25 8.70 -63.18
C SER A 117 -35.64 8.16 -63.49
N GLU A 118 -36.55 9.13 -63.57
CA GLU A 118 -37.95 9.11 -63.91
C GLU A 118 -38.16 8.72 -65.39
N ALA A 119 -39.16 7.86 -65.64
CA ALA A 119 -39.55 7.41 -66.96
C ALA A 119 -40.09 8.57 -67.81
N ASN A 120 -39.60 8.71 -69.05
CA ASN A 120 -40.25 9.56 -70.05
C ASN A 120 -40.72 8.72 -71.25
N ALA A 121 -42.04 8.73 -71.43
CA ALA A 121 -42.75 8.09 -72.53
C ALA A 121 -43.06 9.13 -73.63
N LYS A 122 -43.24 8.63 -74.87
CA LYS A 122 -43.70 9.27 -76.14
C LYS A 122 -42.57 9.61 -77.11
N HIS A 123 -42.67 9.44 -78.43
CA HIS A 123 -43.66 8.87 -79.35
C HIS A 123 -42.99 8.87 -80.74
N GLY A 124 -43.29 7.91 -81.62
CA GLY A 124 -42.77 7.92 -82.99
C GLY A 124 -43.30 6.76 -83.82
N ASN A 125 -44.52 6.92 -84.32
CA ASN A 125 -45.21 6.00 -85.22
C ASN A 125 -44.80 6.28 -86.68
N ALA A 126 -44.49 5.23 -87.45
CA ALA A 126 -44.54 5.24 -88.92
C ALA A 126 -44.83 3.80 -89.45
N GLN A 127 -46.08 3.65 -89.89
CA GLN A 127 -46.80 2.67 -90.72
C GLN A 127 -46.12 2.23 -92.06
N PRO A 128 -46.76 1.43 -92.97
CA PRO A 128 -47.63 0.22 -92.86
C PRO A 128 -47.34 -0.90 -93.92
N SER A 129 -48.07 -2.02 -93.84
CA SER A 129 -48.58 -2.94 -94.93
C SER A 129 -47.57 -3.61 -95.89
N ILE A 130 -47.59 -4.91 -96.24
CA ILE A 130 -48.62 -5.99 -96.32
C ILE A 130 -47.98 -7.30 -95.82
#